data_AF-A0AAD6J1L9-F1
#
_entry.id   AF-A0AAD6J1L9-F1
#
_cell.length_a   1.000
_cell.length_b   1.000
_cell.length_c   1.000
_cell.angle_alpha   90.00
_cell.angle_beta   90.00
_cell.angle_gamma   90.00
#
_symmetry.space_group_name_H-M   'P 1'
#
loop_
_entity.id
_entity.type
_entity.pdbx_description
1 polymer ?
#
loop_
_entity_poly.entity_id
_entity_poly.type
_entity_poly.pdbx_seq_one_letter_code
_entity_poly.pdbx_strand_id
1 'polypeptide(L)'
;MATNQAARILLRAAARASHAAPKPAVRPSSTLAHVRVPRQQGRAGGRRYYSDASGAPKSGGSKGLIFSALAAAVVGGGGYYLYSTGQLDDFAGIAGVTAKNFVPTKEDYEKVYEEIAKRLVEFDEYDDGSYAPVLARLAWHASGTYDVETKTGGSNGATMRFQPESDHGANAGLKHARDFLDPVKQKFPWITYSDLWTLAGVCAFQQMGGPAIPWRPGRMDGDIGACTPDGRLPDASKDQKHLRAIFGRMGFNDQEIVALSGAHALGRCHTDRSGFDGPWTFSPTMLTNDYYKLLLSEKWNWRKWNGPAQFEDKSKALMMLPTDMSLVKDREFKKWVDKYAKDQDAFFKDFSDVIVKLFELGVPFKQEERWTFKVVE
;
A
#
# COMPACT_ATOMS: atom_id res chain seq x y z
N MET A 1 19.04 -45.45 -24.12
CA MET A 1 19.54 -45.91 -22.80
C MET A 1 19.87 -44.62 -22.04
N ALA A 2 18.96 -44.04 -21.24
CA ALA A 2 18.67 -44.41 -19.84
C ALA A 2 19.98 -44.59 -19.04
N THR A 3 20.33 -43.88 -17.96
CA THR A 3 19.62 -43.12 -16.92
C THR A 3 20.70 -42.51 -16.00
N ASN A 4 20.32 -41.55 -15.14
CA ASN A 4 20.94 -41.14 -13.86
C ASN A 4 21.43 -39.70 -13.75
N GLN A 5 20.46 -38.79 -13.63
CA GLN A 5 20.62 -37.56 -12.84
C GLN A 5 19.38 -37.39 -11.94
N ALA A 6 19.43 -38.04 -10.78
CA ALA A 6 18.50 -37.81 -9.68
C ALA A 6 19.18 -38.25 -8.37
N ALA A 7 19.90 -37.33 -7.72
CA ALA A 7 20.24 -37.41 -6.30
C ALA A 7 21.05 -36.17 -5.89
N ARG A 8 20.37 -35.04 -5.61
CA ARG A 8 20.96 -33.92 -4.84
C ARG A 8 19.94 -32.94 -4.28
N ILE A 9 18.81 -33.44 -3.74
CA ILE A 9 17.96 -32.67 -2.84
C ILE A 9 17.43 -33.66 -1.79
N LEU A 10 18.07 -33.72 -0.63
CA LEU A 10 17.54 -34.28 0.63
C LEU A 10 18.66 -34.20 1.68
N LEU A 11 18.79 -33.07 2.39
CA LEU A 11 19.39 -32.98 3.73
C LEU A 11 19.32 -31.54 4.25
N ARG A 12 18.17 -31.19 4.85
CA ARG A 12 18.06 -30.16 5.91
C ARG A 12 16.72 -30.30 6.62
N ALA A 13 16.55 -31.44 7.28
CA ALA A 13 15.51 -31.66 8.27
C ALA A 13 16.08 -32.57 9.36
N ALA A 14 16.74 -31.97 10.36
CA ALA A 14 16.95 -32.55 11.69
C ALA A 14 17.77 -31.58 12.54
N ALA A 15 17.12 -30.96 13.54
CA ALA A 15 17.62 -30.75 14.90
C ALA A 15 16.99 -29.48 15.52
N ARG A 16 15.96 -29.68 16.36
CA ARG A 16 15.89 -29.17 17.73
C ARG A 16 14.52 -29.49 18.32
N ALA A 17 14.45 -30.62 19.01
CA ALA A 17 13.40 -30.91 19.98
C ALA A 17 14.06 -31.53 21.22
N SER A 18 14.08 -30.78 22.31
CA SER A 18 14.23 -31.27 23.70
C SER A 18 13.63 -30.18 24.61
N HIS A 19 12.39 -30.41 25.06
CA HIS A 19 12.05 -30.84 26.42
C HIS A 19 12.31 -29.79 27.52
N ALA A 20 11.25 -29.08 27.91
CA ALA A 20 11.08 -28.56 29.26
C ALA A 20 9.59 -28.67 29.66
N ALA A 21 9.33 -29.47 30.70
CA ALA A 21 8.02 -29.66 31.33
C ALA A 21 7.83 -28.67 32.53
N PRO A 22 6.60 -28.48 33.04
CA PRO A 22 6.16 -27.24 33.68
C PRO A 22 6.19 -27.26 35.22
N LYS A 23 6.28 -26.09 35.86
CA LYS A 23 6.05 -25.87 37.30
C LYS A 23 5.41 -24.48 37.58
N PRO A 24 4.77 -24.28 38.75
CA PRO A 24 3.34 -23.92 38.82
C PRO A 24 3.00 -22.44 39.05
N ALA A 25 1.70 -22.17 38.94
CA ALA A 25 1.04 -20.89 39.14
C ALA A 25 1.12 -20.35 40.57
N VAL A 26 1.36 -19.05 40.70
CA VAL A 26 1.12 -18.24 41.89
C VAL A 26 0.30 -17.01 41.48
N ARG A 27 -0.93 -16.91 41.99
CA ARG A 27 -1.76 -15.70 41.93
C ARG A 27 -1.28 -14.70 42.99
N PRO A 28 -1.34 -13.40 42.69
CA PRO A 28 -1.66 -12.41 43.70
C PRO A 28 -3.04 -11.79 43.42
N SER A 29 -3.84 -11.77 44.48
CA SER A 29 -5.08 -11.04 44.66
C SER A 29 -4.90 -9.54 44.46
N SER A 30 -5.72 -8.92 43.60
CA SER A 30 -5.87 -7.47 43.53
C SER A 30 -6.96 -6.99 44.49
N THR A 31 -6.57 -6.32 45.57
CA THR A 31 -7.47 -5.52 46.40
C THR A 31 -7.70 -4.16 45.75
N LEU A 32 -8.98 -3.80 45.60
CA LEU A 32 -9.46 -2.49 45.19
C LEU A 32 -9.04 -1.42 46.21
N ALA A 33 -8.38 -0.36 45.74
CA ALA A 33 -8.24 0.89 46.48
C ALA A 33 -8.55 2.06 45.54
N HIS A 34 -9.65 2.75 45.83
CA HIS A 34 -10.06 4.00 45.19
C HIS A 34 -9.05 5.10 45.51
N VAL A 35 -8.41 5.67 44.49
CA VAL A 35 -7.66 6.93 44.62
C VAL A 35 -8.43 8.05 43.94
N ARG A 36 -8.95 8.96 44.78
CA ARG A 36 -9.52 10.25 44.40
C ARG A 36 -8.44 11.14 43.81
N VAL A 37 -8.63 11.64 42.60
CA VAL A 37 -7.82 12.73 42.02
C VAL A 37 -8.45 14.07 42.42
N PRO A 38 -7.71 15.01 43.03
CA PRO A 38 -8.23 16.33 43.34
C PRO A 38 -8.26 17.22 42.09
N ARG A 39 -9.40 17.88 41.91
CA ARG A 39 -9.69 18.90 40.90
C ARG A 39 -8.95 20.20 41.29
N GLN A 40 -7.95 20.61 40.52
CA GLN A 40 -7.33 21.93 40.70
C GLN A 40 -7.71 22.84 39.52
N GLN A 41 -8.51 23.85 39.83
CA GLN A 41 -8.77 25.00 38.98
C GLN A 41 -7.49 25.84 38.90
N GLY A 42 -6.98 26.04 37.68
CA GLY A 42 -5.99 27.06 37.35
C GLY A 42 -6.56 28.00 36.29
N ARG A 43 -6.99 29.19 36.71
CA ARG A 43 -7.17 30.34 35.81
C ARG A 43 -5.78 30.83 35.40
N ALA A 44 -5.52 30.90 34.09
CA ALA A 44 -4.49 31.79 33.55
C ALA A 44 -4.92 32.25 32.16
N GLY A 45 -5.19 33.54 32.03
CA GLY A 45 -5.37 34.18 30.74
C GLY A 45 -4.03 34.30 30.03
N GLY A 46 -4.04 34.06 28.71
CA GLY A 46 -2.89 34.21 27.84
C GLY A 46 -3.36 34.68 26.47
N ARG A 47 -2.87 35.85 26.08
CA ARG A 47 -3.25 36.64 24.90
C ARG A 47 -3.13 35.87 23.59
N ARG A 48 -4.16 36.02 22.74
CA ARG A 48 -4.09 35.73 21.30
C ARG A 48 -3.14 36.75 20.65
N TYR A 49 -2.07 36.28 20.02
CA TYR A 49 -1.32 37.06 19.05
C TYR A 49 -1.84 36.72 17.66
N TYR A 50 -2.51 37.70 17.04
CA TYR A 50 -2.60 37.82 15.60
C TYR A 50 -1.24 38.32 15.12
N SER A 51 -0.60 37.63 14.17
CA SER A 51 0.49 38.21 13.39
C SER A 51 -0.09 38.63 12.05
N ASP A 52 -0.26 39.94 11.90
CA ASP A 52 -0.44 40.65 10.64
C ASP A 52 0.71 40.29 9.68
N ALA A 53 0.38 39.85 8.48
CA ALA A 53 1.34 39.64 7.40
C ALA A 53 1.37 40.91 6.52
N SER A 54 2.04 41.95 7.02
CA SER A 54 2.43 43.11 6.21
C SER A 54 3.95 43.16 6.10
N GLY A 55 4.49 42.93 4.91
CA GLY A 55 5.89 43.20 4.59
C GLY A 55 6.55 42.15 3.70
N ALA A 56 6.36 42.28 2.39
CA ALA A 56 7.24 41.62 1.42
C ALA A 56 8.60 42.35 1.36
N PRO A 57 9.74 41.66 1.43
CA PRO A 57 11.00 42.20 0.94
C PRO A 57 11.26 41.72 -0.49
N LYS A 58 11.71 42.66 -1.33
CA LYS A 58 12.21 42.41 -2.68
C LYS A 58 13.55 41.65 -2.66
N SER A 59 13.77 40.94 -3.76
CA SER A 59 14.91 40.13 -4.20
C SER A 59 16.32 40.47 -3.68
N GLY A 60 17.08 39.42 -3.35
CA GLY A 60 18.56 39.46 -3.37
C GLY A 60 19.24 38.27 -2.67
N GLY A 61 19.81 37.34 -3.43
CA GLY A 61 20.87 36.44 -2.96
C GLY A 61 20.50 34.99 -2.68
N SER A 62 21.44 34.09 -3.02
CA SER A 62 21.44 32.62 -2.96
C SER A 62 21.09 31.97 -1.61
N LYS A 63 20.80 32.75 -0.57
CA LYS A 63 20.50 32.26 0.78
C LYS A 63 19.02 31.89 0.98
N GLY A 64 18.10 32.44 0.18
CA GLY A 64 16.66 32.15 0.30
C GLY A 64 16.23 30.75 -0.16
N LEU A 65 16.99 30.14 -1.08
CA LEU A 65 16.76 28.77 -1.58
C LEU A 65 17.19 27.69 -0.58
N ILE A 66 18.18 27.99 0.26
CA ILE A 66 18.71 27.03 1.25
C ILE A 66 17.69 26.80 2.36
N PHE A 67 17.01 27.86 2.83
CA PHE A 67 16.02 27.74 3.91
C PHE A 67 14.73 27.03 3.48
N SER A 68 14.35 27.11 2.20
CA SER A 68 13.18 26.40 1.66
C SER A 68 13.46 24.90 1.47
N ALA A 69 14.67 24.53 1.04
CA ALA A 69 15.11 23.13 1.01
C ALA A 69 15.24 22.53 2.42
N LEU A 70 15.69 23.31 3.40
CA LEU A 70 15.78 22.90 4.80
C LEU A 70 14.40 22.62 5.41
N ALA A 71 13.40 23.45 5.11
CA ALA A 71 12.03 23.25 5.58
C ALA A 71 11.40 21.98 4.99
N ALA A 72 11.70 21.64 3.72
CA ALA A 72 11.24 20.41 3.09
C ALA A 72 11.95 19.15 3.64
N ALA A 73 13.25 19.23 3.94
CA ALA A 73 14.05 18.11 4.45
C ALA A 73 13.82 17.81 5.94
N VAL A 74 13.42 18.80 6.75
CA VAL A 74 13.08 18.61 8.16
C VAL A 74 11.78 17.81 8.33
N VAL A 75 10.84 17.91 7.39
CA VAL A 75 9.59 17.13 7.40
C VAL A 75 9.84 15.64 7.14
N GLY A 76 10.94 15.28 6.46
CA GLY A 76 11.31 13.90 6.11
C GLY A 76 12.34 13.23 7.03
N GLY A 77 12.64 13.77 8.21
CA GLY A 77 13.56 13.18 9.20
C GLY A 77 15.06 13.27 8.87
N GLY A 78 15.46 13.22 7.60
CA GLY A 78 16.86 13.31 7.17
C GLY A 78 17.52 14.67 7.47
N GLY A 79 16.75 15.76 7.47
CA GLY A 79 17.27 17.11 7.74
C GLY A 79 17.79 17.30 9.16
N TYR A 80 17.20 16.63 10.16
CA TYR A 80 17.62 16.76 11.56
C TYR A 80 18.94 16.02 11.85
N TYR A 81 19.13 14.84 11.26
CA TYR A 81 20.37 14.07 11.38
C TYR A 81 21.56 14.85 10.81
N LEU A 82 21.44 15.37 9.59
CA LEU A 82 22.49 16.15 8.91
C LEU A 82 22.80 17.48 9.61
N TYR A 83 21.78 18.13 10.18
CA TYR A 83 21.97 19.30 11.05
C TYR A 83 22.76 18.94 12.31
N SER A 84 22.44 17.80 12.95
CA SER A 84 23.09 17.35 14.18
C SER A 84 24.53 16.86 13.98
N THR A 85 24.89 16.40 12.78
CA THR A 85 26.24 15.92 12.44
C THR A 85 27.11 16.99 11.77
N GLY A 86 26.58 18.18 11.49
CA GLY A 86 27.33 19.28 10.85
C GLY A 86 27.65 19.04 9.38
N GLN A 87 26.96 18.10 8.71
CA GLN A 87 27.19 17.72 7.30
C GLN A 87 26.27 18.46 6.32
N LEU A 88 25.87 19.70 6.65
CA LEU A 88 24.97 20.50 5.82
C LEU A 88 25.59 20.92 4.48
N ASP A 89 26.90 21.09 4.44
CA ASP A 89 27.62 21.48 3.23
C ASP A 89 27.61 20.37 2.17
N ASP A 90 27.59 19.09 2.59
CA ASP A 90 27.45 17.94 1.70
C ASP A 90 26.07 17.88 1.05
N PHE A 91 25.02 18.33 1.76
CA PHE A 91 23.65 18.37 1.24
C PHE A 91 23.40 19.53 0.27
N ALA A 92 24.05 20.69 0.50
CA ALA A 92 24.04 21.79 -0.45
C ALA A 92 24.71 21.41 -1.78
N GLY A 93 25.73 20.54 -1.73
CA GLY A 93 26.30 19.89 -2.90
C GLY A 93 25.32 18.96 -3.62
N ILE A 94 24.53 18.16 -2.89
CA ILE A 94 23.55 17.24 -3.47
C ILE A 94 22.33 17.98 -4.07
N ALA A 95 21.87 19.08 -3.45
CA ALA A 95 20.79 19.91 -3.98
C ALA A 95 21.25 20.76 -5.18
N GLY A 96 22.51 21.20 -5.19
CA GLY A 96 23.15 21.95 -6.28
C GLY A 96 23.57 21.08 -7.48
N VAL A 97 23.67 19.76 -7.28
CA VAL A 97 23.87 18.75 -8.34
C VAL A 97 22.53 18.05 -8.62
N THR A 98 21.45 18.83 -8.77
CA THR A 98 20.37 18.38 -9.63
C THR A 98 20.90 18.43 -11.05
N ALA A 99 21.29 17.25 -11.54
CA ALA A 99 21.68 17.01 -12.92
C ALA A 99 20.62 17.64 -13.84
N LYS A 100 20.92 18.84 -14.35
CA LYS A 100 20.14 19.41 -15.46
C LYS A 100 20.28 18.41 -16.61
N ASN A 101 19.19 17.69 -16.87
CA ASN A 101 18.95 16.75 -17.98
C ASN A 101 19.12 15.25 -17.71
N PHE A 102 19.00 14.74 -16.48
CA PHE A 102 18.79 13.28 -16.33
C PHE A 102 17.37 12.91 -16.78
N VAL A 103 17.27 12.14 -17.86
CA VAL A 103 16.02 11.56 -18.36
C VAL A 103 16.12 10.05 -18.12
N PRO A 104 15.38 9.49 -17.15
CA PRO A 104 15.50 8.07 -16.82
C PRO A 104 15.05 7.20 -18.00
N THR A 105 15.82 6.15 -18.29
CA THR A 105 15.50 5.17 -19.34
C THR A 105 14.76 3.97 -18.74
N LYS A 106 14.32 3.04 -19.59
CA LYS A 106 13.75 1.76 -19.14
C LYS A 106 14.70 1.02 -18.21
N GLU A 107 15.99 0.99 -18.54
CA GLU A 107 17.03 0.31 -17.76
C GLU A 107 17.20 0.95 -16.36
N ASP A 108 16.96 2.25 -16.22
CA ASP A 108 17.00 2.89 -14.90
C ASP A 108 15.80 2.49 -14.03
N TYR A 109 14.61 2.37 -14.62
CA TYR A 109 13.43 1.85 -13.93
C TYR A 109 13.54 0.33 -13.66
N GLU A 110 14.20 -0.44 -14.51
CA GLU A 110 14.52 -1.85 -14.26
C GLU A 110 15.37 -2.00 -12.99
N LYS A 111 16.38 -1.15 -12.77
CA LYS A 111 17.17 -1.16 -11.52
C LYS A 111 16.32 -0.84 -10.29
N VAL A 112 15.33 0.04 -10.41
CA VAL A 112 14.40 0.34 -9.30
C VAL A 112 13.51 -0.87 -9.04
N TYR A 113 12.97 -1.48 -10.08
CA TYR A 113 12.17 -2.71 -9.98
C TYR A 113 12.97 -3.84 -9.31
N GLU A 114 14.20 -4.08 -9.74
CA GLU A 114 15.11 -5.09 -9.18
C GLU A 114 15.42 -4.82 -7.71
N GLU A 115 15.65 -3.57 -7.33
CA GLU A 115 15.85 -3.21 -5.92
C GLU A 115 14.61 -3.51 -5.07
N ILE A 116 13.41 -3.19 -5.56
CA ILE A 116 12.16 -3.50 -4.85
C ILE A 116 12.01 -5.02 -4.72
N ALA A 117 12.21 -5.77 -5.80
CA ALA A 117 12.13 -7.22 -5.81
C ALA A 117 13.12 -7.85 -4.82
N LYS A 118 14.38 -7.42 -4.86
CA LYS A 118 15.42 -7.87 -3.94
C LYS A 118 15.03 -7.62 -2.49
N ARG A 119 14.53 -6.41 -2.18
CA ARG A 119 14.07 -6.09 -0.83
C ARG A 119 12.88 -6.95 -0.39
N LEU A 120 11.96 -7.30 -1.29
CA LEU A 120 10.84 -8.19 -0.97
C LEU A 120 11.29 -9.60 -0.56
N VAL A 121 12.45 -10.05 -1.06
CA VAL A 121 13.07 -11.32 -0.68
C VAL A 121 13.92 -11.19 0.59
N GLU A 122 14.66 -10.08 0.75
CA GLU A 122 15.54 -9.85 1.91
C GLU A 122 14.77 -9.58 3.21
N PHE A 123 13.60 -8.97 3.11
CA PHE A 123 12.76 -8.57 4.25
C PHE A 123 11.43 -9.33 4.23
N ASP A 124 11.46 -10.55 4.76
CA ASP A 124 10.34 -11.49 4.82
C ASP A 124 9.64 -11.49 6.19
N GLU A 125 9.95 -10.55 7.09
CA GLU A 125 9.44 -10.58 8.46
C GLU A 125 8.03 -9.98 8.64
N TYR A 126 7.43 -9.44 7.59
CA TYR A 126 6.15 -8.72 7.65
C TYR A 126 4.95 -9.60 7.32
N ASP A 127 3.93 -9.52 8.18
CA ASP A 127 2.65 -10.24 8.05
C ASP A 127 2.83 -11.73 7.71
N ASP A 128 2.51 -12.12 6.48
CA ASP A 128 2.51 -13.50 5.99
C ASP A 128 3.82 -13.91 5.32
N GLY A 129 4.92 -13.23 5.67
CA GLY A 129 6.23 -13.50 5.11
C GLY A 129 6.64 -12.54 3.98
N SER A 130 5.95 -11.40 3.80
CA SER A 130 6.24 -10.47 2.70
C SER A 130 5.58 -9.10 2.87
N TYR A 131 6.28 -8.06 2.41
CA TYR A 131 5.70 -6.72 2.22
C TYR A 131 4.89 -6.58 0.91
N ALA A 132 4.97 -7.53 -0.02
CA ALA A 132 4.35 -7.38 -1.34
C ALA A 132 2.84 -7.08 -1.28
N PRO A 133 2.01 -7.74 -0.44
CA PRO A 133 0.59 -7.40 -0.33
C PRO A 133 0.34 -5.95 0.11
N VAL A 134 1.15 -5.41 1.04
CA VAL A 134 0.98 -4.01 1.48
C VAL A 134 1.47 -3.01 0.44
N LEU A 135 2.46 -3.36 -0.39
CA LEU A 135 2.87 -2.54 -1.54
C LEU A 135 1.79 -2.50 -2.63
N ALA A 136 1.16 -3.65 -2.93
CA ALA A 136 0.01 -3.71 -3.82
C ALA A 136 -1.14 -2.83 -3.31
N ARG A 137 -1.44 -2.89 -2.00
CA ARG A 137 -2.43 -2.02 -1.37
C ARG A 137 -2.04 -0.54 -1.43
N LEU A 138 -0.78 -0.18 -1.20
CA LEU A 138 -0.29 1.19 -1.30
C LEU A 138 -0.54 1.75 -2.71
N ALA A 139 -0.18 0.99 -3.74
CA ALA A 139 -0.37 1.38 -5.13
C ALA A 139 -1.85 1.53 -5.51
N TRP A 140 -2.70 0.60 -5.05
CA TRP A 140 -4.16 0.71 -5.16
C TRP A 140 -4.68 1.99 -4.51
N HIS A 141 -4.34 2.25 -3.24
CA HIS A 141 -4.84 3.40 -2.49
C HIS A 141 -4.34 4.74 -3.05
N ALA A 142 -3.08 4.81 -3.49
CA ALA A 142 -2.54 5.98 -4.16
C ALA A 142 -3.25 6.30 -5.48
N SER A 143 -3.88 5.30 -6.12
CA SER A 143 -4.61 5.46 -7.39
C SER A 143 -6.13 5.57 -7.19
N GLY A 144 -6.65 4.97 -6.12
CA GLY A 144 -8.07 4.79 -5.79
C GLY A 144 -8.85 6.07 -5.52
N THR A 145 -8.16 7.19 -5.31
CA THR A 145 -8.76 8.49 -5.00
C THR A 145 -9.17 9.28 -6.24
N TYR A 146 -8.93 8.75 -7.45
CA TYR A 146 -9.29 9.44 -8.70
C TYR A 146 -10.79 9.70 -8.81
N ASP A 147 -11.11 10.83 -9.43
CA ASP A 147 -12.45 11.26 -9.76
C ASP A 147 -12.49 11.73 -11.22
N VAL A 148 -13.30 11.06 -12.05
CA VAL A 148 -13.40 11.36 -13.47
C VAL A 148 -14.07 12.70 -13.76
N GLU A 149 -14.90 13.22 -12.85
CA GLU A 149 -15.59 14.49 -13.04
C GLU A 149 -14.66 15.66 -12.70
N THR A 150 -14.03 15.61 -11.53
CA THR A 150 -13.17 16.71 -11.06
C THR A 150 -11.74 16.61 -11.56
N LYS A 151 -11.33 15.46 -12.11
CA LYS A 151 -9.95 15.16 -12.55
C LYS A 151 -8.92 15.31 -11.42
N THR A 152 -9.32 15.06 -10.17
CA THR A 152 -8.44 15.14 -8.99
C THR A 152 -8.20 13.77 -8.36
N GLY A 153 -7.15 13.65 -7.57
CA GLY A 153 -6.69 12.38 -7.01
C GLY A 153 -6.02 11.49 -8.07
N GLY A 154 -5.92 10.20 -7.77
CA GLY A 154 -5.22 9.25 -8.62
C GLY A 154 -3.70 9.25 -8.37
N SER A 155 -3.01 8.41 -9.12
CA SER A 155 -1.61 8.07 -8.86
C SER A 155 -0.62 9.21 -9.14
N ASN A 156 -1.03 10.26 -9.85
CA ASN A 156 -0.21 11.44 -10.17
C ASN A 156 -0.25 12.48 -9.04
N GLY A 157 0.63 12.30 -8.05
CA GLY A 157 0.81 13.30 -6.98
C GLY A 157 1.42 12.71 -5.71
N ALA A 158 1.20 11.41 -5.46
CA ALA A 158 1.60 10.73 -4.22
C ALA A 158 1.22 11.55 -2.97
N THR A 159 0.00 12.08 -2.95
CA THR A 159 -0.49 13.04 -1.95
C THR A 159 -0.69 12.42 -0.57
N MET A 160 -0.87 11.10 -0.49
CA MET A 160 -0.84 10.31 0.75
C MET A 160 0.50 10.40 1.54
N ARG A 161 1.50 11.14 1.05
CA ARG A 161 2.66 11.57 1.85
C ARG A 161 2.31 12.63 2.90
N PHE A 162 1.22 13.37 2.68
CA PHE A 162 0.84 14.53 3.47
C PHE A 162 -0.48 14.31 4.20
N GLN A 163 -0.63 14.98 5.35
CA GLN A 163 -1.93 15.17 5.97
C GLN A 163 -2.80 16.10 5.12
N PRO A 164 -4.13 15.93 5.10
CA PRO A 164 -4.89 14.94 5.87
C PRO A 164 -4.90 13.53 5.25
N GLU A 165 -4.50 13.37 3.98
CA GLU A 165 -4.70 12.12 3.24
C GLU A 165 -3.95 10.92 3.84
N SER A 166 -2.76 11.15 4.40
CA SER A 166 -1.99 10.12 5.12
C SER A 166 -2.74 9.52 6.32
N ASP A 167 -3.66 10.28 6.91
CA ASP A 167 -4.33 9.99 8.18
C ASP A 167 -5.80 9.59 7.99
N HIS A 168 -6.29 9.58 6.75
CA HIS A 168 -7.59 9.00 6.43
C HIS A 168 -7.65 7.55 6.91
N GLY A 169 -8.78 7.16 7.51
CA GLY A 169 -8.93 5.84 8.12
C GLY A 169 -8.68 4.68 7.13
N ALA A 170 -9.07 4.87 5.86
CA ALA A 170 -8.81 3.91 4.80
C ALA A 170 -7.30 3.65 4.57
N ASN A 171 -6.43 4.61 4.89
CA ASN A 171 -4.97 4.52 4.67
C ASN A 171 -4.20 4.00 5.90
N ALA A 172 -4.89 3.63 6.98
CA ALA A 172 -4.28 3.03 8.16
C ALA A 172 -3.41 1.81 7.79
N GLY A 173 -2.19 1.76 8.35
CA GLY A 173 -1.18 0.73 8.07
C GLY A 173 -0.31 0.99 6.83
N LEU A 174 -0.68 1.87 5.90
CA LEU A 174 0.11 2.11 4.68
C LEU A 174 1.43 2.85 4.94
N LYS A 175 1.65 3.34 6.17
CA LYS A 175 2.96 3.83 6.59
C LYS A 175 4.04 2.75 6.48
N HIS A 176 3.72 1.48 6.79
CA HIS A 176 4.68 0.38 6.66
C HIS A 176 5.20 0.22 5.23
N ALA A 177 4.31 0.33 4.23
CA ALA A 177 4.69 0.29 2.82
C ALA A 177 5.53 1.50 2.41
N ARG A 178 5.19 2.71 2.89
CA ARG A 178 5.97 3.93 2.61
C ARG A 178 7.37 3.85 3.21
N ASP A 179 7.47 3.43 4.46
CA ASP A 179 8.75 3.25 5.16
C ASP A 179 9.60 2.18 4.48
N PHE A 180 8.98 1.08 4.03
CA PHE A 180 9.67 0.02 3.29
C PHE A 180 10.32 0.51 1.99
N LEU A 181 9.65 1.44 1.29
CA LEU A 181 10.11 2.02 0.03
C LEU A 181 11.04 3.23 0.22
N ASP A 182 11.18 3.77 1.43
CA ASP A 182 12.01 4.96 1.67
C ASP A 182 13.50 4.72 1.33
N PRO A 183 14.13 3.60 1.71
CA PRO A 183 15.50 3.30 1.26
C PRO A 183 15.65 3.19 -0.26
N VAL A 184 14.60 2.73 -0.98
CA VAL A 184 14.61 2.70 -2.45
C VAL A 184 14.58 4.12 -3.00
N LYS A 185 13.73 4.98 -2.44
CA LYS A 185 13.67 6.41 -2.81
C LYS A 185 15.00 7.12 -2.56
N GLN A 186 15.68 6.82 -1.45
CA GLN A 186 17.00 7.37 -1.13
C GLN A 186 18.07 6.90 -2.12
N LYS A 187 18.03 5.63 -2.53
CA LYS A 187 18.95 5.05 -3.52
C LYS A 187 18.72 5.60 -4.94
N PHE A 188 17.48 5.91 -5.29
CA PHE A 188 17.09 6.45 -6.60
C PHE A 188 16.40 7.81 -6.43
N PRO A 189 17.13 8.88 -6.07
CA PRO A 189 16.53 10.17 -5.74
C PRO A 189 15.79 10.83 -6.93
N TRP A 190 16.08 10.39 -8.16
CA TRP A 190 15.44 10.88 -9.39
C TRP A 190 13.99 10.38 -9.58
N ILE A 191 13.61 9.22 -9.02
CA ILE A 191 12.25 8.69 -9.22
C ILE A 191 11.26 9.49 -8.37
N THR A 192 10.09 9.81 -8.92
CA THR A 192 9.00 10.41 -8.14
C THR A 192 8.41 9.38 -7.19
N TYR A 193 7.86 9.81 -6.05
CA TYR A 193 7.11 8.90 -5.17
C TYR A 193 5.93 8.27 -5.92
N SER A 194 5.31 9.05 -6.81
CA SER A 194 4.19 8.62 -7.65
C SER A 194 4.54 7.44 -8.57
N ASP A 195 5.67 7.52 -9.27
CA ASP A 195 6.15 6.40 -10.08
C ASP A 195 6.65 5.24 -9.19
N LEU A 196 7.34 5.54 -8.09
CA LEU A 196 7.86 4.52 -7.17
C LEU A 196 6.74 3.64 -6.60
N TRP A 197 5.64 4.22 -6.13
CA TRP A 197 4.55 3.45 -5.51
C TRP A 197 3.80 2.58 -6.52
N THR A 198 3.56 3.09 -7.74
CA THR A 198 2.89 2.28 -8.77
C THR A 198 3.81 1.19 -9.33
N LEU A 199 5.11 1.47 -9.51
CA LEU A 199 6.10 0.46 -9.89
C LEU A 199 6.26 -0.62 -8.80
N ALA A 200 6.24 -0.22 -7.52
CA ALA A 200 6.25 -1.16 -6.41
C ALA A 200 5.01 -2.06 -6.40
N GLY A 201 3.84 -1.53 -6.76
CA GLY A 201 2.63 -2.33 -6.96
C GLY A 201 2.77 -3.36 -8.08
N VAL A 202 3.31 -2.94 -9.24
CA VAL A 202 3.61 -3.86 -10.36
C VAL A 202 4.58 -4.95 -9.94
N CYS A 203 5.68 -4.58 -9.29
CA CYS A 203 6.66 -5.52 -8.75
C CYS A 203 6.02 -6.50 -7.77
N ALA A 204 5.18 -6.02 -6.85
CA ALA A 204 4.49 -6.86 -5.89
C ALA A 204 3.58 -7.89 -6.57
N PHE A 205 2.74 -7.48 -7.53
CA PHE A 205 1.86 -8.42 -8.22
C PHE A 205 2.65 -9.48 -8.99
N GLN A 206 3.68 -9.08 -9.73
CA GLN A 206 4.51 -10.02 -10.51
C GLN A 206 5.30 -10.97 -9.61
N GLN A 207 5.90 -10.48 -8.51
CA GLN A 207 6.66 -11.30 -7.58
C GLN A 207 5.80 -12.29 -6.78
N MET A 208 4.51 -12.01 -6.61
CA MET A 208 3.55 -12.93 -5.99
C MET A 208 2.91 -13.87 -7.03
N GLY A 209 3.54 -14.11 -8.18
CA GLY A 209 3.06 -15.05 -9.20
C GLY A 209 1.93 -14.54 -10.08
N GLY A 210 1.66 -13.23 -10.05
CA GLY A 210 0.68 -12.56 -10.91
C GLY A 210 1.11 -12.42 -12.38
N PRO A 211 0.23 -11.88 -13.24
CA PRO A 211 0.53 -11.65 -14.64
C PRO A 211 1.59 -10.55 -14.81
N ALA A 212 2.20 -10.52 -16.00
CA ALA A 212 2.97 -9.37 -16.44
C ALA A 212 2.04 -8.14 -16.57
N ILE A 213 2.43 -7.00 -15.99
CA ILE A 213 1.64 -5.77 -16.00
C ILE A 213 2.43 -4.68 -16.75
N PRO A 214 2.00 -4.27 -17.95
CA PRO A 214 2.59 -3.14 -18.65
C PRO A 214 2.52 -1.87 -17.79
N TRP A 215 3.60 -1.11 -17.72
CA TRP A 215 3.68 0.09 -16.89
C TRP A 215 4.49 1.17 -17.62
N ARG A 216 4.10 2.43 -17.46
CA ARG A 216 4.86 3.57 -17.98
C ARG A 216 5.15 4.62 -16.91
N PRO A 217 6.32 5.28 -17.00
CA PRO A 217 6.70 6.36 -16.11
C PRO A 217 6.06 7.69 -16.53
N GLY A 218 6.27 8.71 -15.70
CA GLY A 218 5.93 10.09 -16.04
C GLY A 218 4.93 10.72 -15.08
N ARG A 219 4.64 10.07 -13.95
CA ARG A 219 3.88 10.69 -12.86
C ARG A 219 4.74 11.72 -12.14
N MET A 220 4.11 12.79 -11.71
CA MET A 220 4.74 13.86 -10.96
C MET A 220 4.27 13.83 -9.51
N ASP A 221 5.17 14.21 -8.60
CA ASP A 221 4.81 14.43 -7.21
C ASP A 221 4.11 15.77 -7.04
N GLY A 222 3.00 15.75 -6.32
CA GLY A 222 2.21 16.92 -5.97
C GLY A 222 2.61 17.47 -4.60
N ASP A 223 1.89 18.51 -4.19
CA ASP A 223 1.96 19.10 -2.86
C ASP A 223 0.71 18.80 -2.03
N ILE A 224 0.68 19.31 -0.80
CA ILE A 224 -0.44 19.15 0.14
C ILE A 224 -1.78 19.68 -0.39
N GLY A 225 -1.76 20.66 -1.31
CA GLY A 225 -2.97 21.23 -1.91
C GLY A 225 -3.70 20.25 -2.84
N ALA A 226 -3.02 19.19 -3.28
CA ALA A 226 -3.61 18.13 -4.08
C ALA A 226 -4.21 16.98 -3.25
N CYS A 227 -4.09 17.01 -1.92
CA CYS A 227 -4.70 16.01 -1.04
C CYS A 227 -6.20 15.92 -1.29
N THR A 228 -6.68 14.69 -1.45
CA THR A 228 -8.11 14.44 -1.68
C THR A 228 -8.90 14.50 -0.37
N PRO A 229 -10.23 14.73 -0.39
CA PRO A 229 -11.06 14.54 0.78
C PRO A 229 -11.17 13.05 1.16
N ASP A 230 -11.45 12.77 2.43
CA ASP A 230 -11.72 11.40 2.89
C ASP A 230 -12.99 10.82 2.23
N GLY A 231 -13.14 9.50 2.26
CA GLY A 231 -14.31 8.78 1.74
C GLY A 231 -14.28 8.48 0.25
N ARG A 232 -13.19 8.82 -0.47
CA ARG A 232 -13.03 8.40 -1.87
C ARG A 232 -12.71 6.92 -2.04
N LEU A 233 -12.16 6.26 -1.02
CA LEU A 233 -11.85 4.83 -1.03
C LEU A 233 -13.05 4.00 -0.50
N PRO A 234 -13.20 2.73 -0.92
CA PRO A 234 -14.38 1.95 -0.59
C PRO A 234 -14.42 1.50 0.88
N ASP A 235 -15.57 1.69 1.53
CA ASP A 235 -15.94 1.04 2.78
C ASP A 235 -16.29 -0.45 2.58
N ALA A 236 -15.51 -1.32 3.22
CA ALA A 236 -15.63 -2.78 3.17
C ALA A 236 -16.92 -3.35 3.79
N SER A 237 -17.62 -2.56 4.63
CA SER A 237 -18.87 -2.99 5.27
C SER A 237 -20.11 -2.88 4.39
N LYS A 238 -19.95 -2.31 3.18
CA LYS A 238 -21.05 -2.00 2.26
C LYS A 238 -21.30 -3.11 1.25
N ASP A 239 -22.19 -2.83 0.29
CA ASP A 239 -22.68 -3.76 -0.71
C ASP A 239 -22.27 -3.35 -2.14
N GLN A 240 -22.81 -4.05 -3.13
CA GLN A 240 -22.53 -3.83 -4.55
C GLN A 240 -22.89 -2.43 -5.05
N LYS A 241 -23.88 -1.74 -4.45
CA LYS A 241 -24.25 -0.38 -4.88
C LYS A 241 -23.15 0.60 -4.50
N HIS A 242 -22.57 0.43 -3.32
CA HIS A 242 -21.42 1.19 -2.87
C HIS A 242 -20.19 0.94 -3.74
N LEU A 243 -19.92 -0.32 -4.09
CA LEU A 243 -18.85 -0.65 -5.04
C LEU A 243 -19.05 0.08 -6.37
N ARG A 244 -20.23 -0.04 -7.00
CA ARG A 244 -20.51 0.66 -8.25
C ARG A 244 -20.42 2.19 -8.14
N ALA A 245 -20.79 2.78 -7.00
CA ALA A 245 -20.66 4.22 -6.79
C ALA A 245 -19.18 4.66 -6.71
N ILE A 246 -18.36 3.98 -5.92
CA ILE A 246 -16.94 4.33 -5.75
C ILE A 246 -16.15 4.08 -7.02
N PHE A 247 -16.29 2.90 -7.61
CA PHE A 247 -15.54 2.53 -8.81
C PHE A 247 -16.10 3.20 -10.08
N GLY A 248 -17.40 3.46 -10.13
CA GLY A 248 -18.03 4.24 -11.20
C GLY A 248 -17.53 5.68 -11.24
N ARG A 249 -17.28 6.32 -10.10
CA ARG A 249 -16.61 7.65 -10.01
C ARG A 249 -15.25 7.66 -10.72
N MET A 250 -14.55 6.54 -10.70
CA MET A 250 -13.25 6.37 -11.37
C MET A 250 -13.38 5.94 -12.84
N GLY A 251 -14.60 5.62 -13.30
CA GLY A 251 -14.87 5.16 -14.66
C GLY A 251 -14.74 3.65 -14.87
N PHE A 252 -14.86 2.82 -13.83
CA PHE A 252 -14.85 1.36 -13.97
C PHE A 252 -16.24 0.78 -14.16
N ASN A 253 -16.30 -0.31 -14.92
CA ASN A 253 -17.50 -1.14 -15.10
C ASN A 253 -17.50 -2.36 -14.16
N ASP A 254 -18.58 -3.14 -14.19
CA ASP A 254 -18.76 -4.30 -13.31
C ASP A 254 -17.68 -5.39 -13.48
N GLN A 255 -17.21 -5.63 -14.70
CA GLN A 255 -16.16 -6.62 -14.99
C GLN A 255 -14.83 -6.20 -14.37
N GLU A 256 -14.49 -4.93 -14.51
CA GLU A 256 -13.25 -4.36 -14.00
C GLU A 256 -13.24 -4.31 -12.47
N ILE A 257 -14.38 -3.99 -11.84
CA ILE A 257 -14.53 -4.06 -10.38
C ILE A 257 -14.21 -5.47 -9.88
N VAL A 258 -14.83 -6.50 -10.48
CA VAL A 258 -14.63 -7.90 -10.06
C VAL A 258 -13.21 -8.39 -10.35
N ALA A 259 -12.62 -8.00 -11.49
CA ALA A 259 -11.24 -8.33 -11.80
C ALA A 259 -10.30 -7.75 -10.73
N LEU A 260 -10.45 -6.47 -10.41
CA LEU A 260 -9.59 -5.80 -9.46
C LEU A 260 -9.74 -6.33 -8.02
N SER A 261 -10.96 -6.74 -7.61
CA SER A 261 -11.17 -7.42 -6.33
C SER A 261 -10.37 -8.72 -6.17
N GLY A 262 -9.91 -9.33 -7.28
CA GLY A 262 -9.01 -10.49 -7.23
C GLY A 262 -7.68 -10.24 -6.52
N ALA A 263 -7.26 -8.98 -6.38
CA ALA A 263 -6.10 -8.62 -5.55
C ALA A 263 -6.27 -9.01 -4.08
N HIS A 264 -7.50 -9.19 -3.59
CA HIS A 264 -7.76 -9.73 -2.24
C HIS A 264 -7.32 -11.19 -2.10
N ALA A 265 -6.85 -11.87 -3.15
CA ALA A 265 -6.08 -13.10 -2.98
C ALA A 265 -4.84 -12.91 -2.08
N LEU A 266 -4.33 -11.67 -2.01
CA LEU A 266 -3.11 -11.28 -1.31
C LEU A 266 -3.39 -10.68 0.08
N GLY A 267 -2.54 -11.03 1.02
CA GLY A 267 -2.46 -10.46 2.36
C GLY A 267 -3.64 -10.81 3.25
N ARG A 268 -3.92 -9.89 4.19
CA ARG A 268 -4.92 -10.05 5.24
C ARG A 268 -5.41 -8.70 5.75
N CYS A 269 -6.55 -8.74 6.44
CA CYS A 269 -7.01 -7.65 7.27
C CYS A 269 -6.38 -7.69 8.68
N HIS A 270 -6.29 -6.51 9.30
CA HIS A 270 -5.83 -6.33 10.68
C HIS A 270 -6.79 -5.45 11.47
N THR A 271 -7.04 -5.84 12.72
CA THR A 271 -8.01 -5.18 13.61
C THR A 271 -7.61 -3.74 13.96
N ASP A 272 -6.32 -3.49 14.12
CA ASP A 272 -5.74 -2.18 14.43
C ASP A 272 -5.69 -1.22 13.24
N ARG A 273 -5.96 -1.70 12.02
CA ARG A 273 -5.95 -0.90 10.79
C ARG A 273 -7.36 -0.68 10.25
N SER A 274 -8.07 -1.77 10.00
CA SER A 274 -9.36 -1.78 9.32
C SER A 274 -10.53 -2.19 10.21
N GLY A 275 -10.23 -2.68 11.42
CA GLY A 275 -11.21 -3.35 12.27
C GLY A 275 -11.47 -4.82 11.89
N PHE A 276 -11.32 -5.20 10.62
CA PHE A 276 -11.44 -6.57 10.12
C PHE A 276 -10.19 -7.41 10.41
N ASP A 277 -10.26 -8.74 10.28
CA ASP A 277 -9.17 -9.63 10.71
C ASP A 277 -9.11 -10.93 9.91
N GLY A 278 -7.91 -11.28 9.43
CA GLY A 278 -7.62 -12.56 8.78
C GLY A 278 -7.39 -12.47 7.26
N PRO A 279 -6.84 -13.53 6.65
CA PRO A 279 -6.59 -13.60 5.22
C PRO A 279 -7.83 -14.07 4.43
N TRP A 280 -7.90 -13.72 3.15
CA TRP A 280 -8.94 -14.20 2.25
C TRP A 280 -8.66 -15.60 1.68
N THR A 281 -7.38 -15.97 1.57
CA THR A 281 -6.93 -17.23 0.96
C THR A 281 -5.94 -17.95 1.85
N PHE A 282 -5.69 -19.23 1.59
CA PHE A 282 -4.67 -20.02 2.28
C PHE A 282 -3.24 -19.70 1.82
N SER A 283 -3.07 -18.87 0.79
CA SER A 283 -1.78 -18.49 0.22
C SER A 283 -1.74 -16.98 0.01
N PRO A 284 -1.72 -16.18 1.10
CA PRO A 284 -1.82 -14.73 1.06
C PRO A 284 -0.62 -14.03 0.38
N THR A 285 0.40 -14.78 -0.03
CA THR A 285 1.55 -14.29 -0.80
C THR A 285 1.57 -14.82 -2.24
N MET A 286 0.44 -15.33 -2.75
CA MET A 286 0.32 -15.77 -4.14
C MET A 286 -0.95 -15.18 -4.76
N LEU A 287 -0.80 -14.42 -5.84
CA LEU A 287 -1.92 -13.91 -6.62
C LEU A 287 -2.44 -15.03 -7.52
N THR A 288 -3.58 -15.60 -7.16
CA THR A 288 -4.22 -16.69 -7.91
C THR A 288 -5.71 -16.42 -8.05
N ASN A 289 -6.40 -17.21 -8.87
CA ASN A 289 -7.86 -17.16 -8.93
C ASN A 289 -8.56 -17.88 -7.75
N ASP A 290 -7.83 -18.34 -6.73
CA ASP A 290 -8.41 -19.04 -5.58
C ASP A 290 -9.34 -18.14 -4.76
N TYR A 291 -9.13 -16.81 -4.76
CA TYR A 291 -10.09 -15.86 -4.19
C TYR A 291 -11.51 -16.09 -4.74
N TYR A 292 -11.65 -16.24 -6.06
CA TYR A 292 -12.94 -16.49 -6.70
C TYR A 292 -13.46 -17.90 -6.45
N LYS A 293 -12.58 -18.90 -6.43
CA LYS A 293 -12.97 -20.29 -6.11
C LYS A 293 -13.55 -20.37 -4.71
N LEU A 294 -12.86 -19.80 -3.72
CA LEU A 294 -13.25 -19.79 -2.31
C LEU A 294 -14.56 -19.00 -2.09
N LEU A 295 -14.76 -17.88 -2.79
CA LEU A 295 -16.04 -17.16 -2.78
C LEU A 295 -17.24 -18.05 -3.17
N LEU A 296 -17.03 -19.01 -4.08
CA LEU A 296 -18.08 -19.90 -4.59
C LEU A 296 -18.18 -21.24 -3.84
N SER A 297 -17.07 -21.81 -3.41
CA SER A 297 -17.01 -23.18 -2.86
C SER A 297 -17.17 -23.23 -1.34
N GLU A 298 -16.73 -22.19 -0.62
CA GLU A 298 -16.78 -22.20 0.83
C GLU A 298 -18.16 -21.85 1.38
N LYS A 299 -18.49 -22.46 2.52
CA LYS A 299 -19.69 -22.10 3.28
C LYS A 299 -19.36 -20.99 4.27
N TRP A 300 -19.64 -19.76 3.86
CA TRP A 300 -19.42 -18.56 4.66
C TRP A 300 -20.51 -18.35 5.72
N ASN A 301 -20.08 -18.01 6.94
CA ASN A 301 -20.98 -17.66 8.05
C ASN A 301 -20.59 -16.28 8.58
N TRP A 302 -21.56 -15.53 9.12
CA TRP A 302 -21.24 -14.31 9.85
C TRP A 302 -20.43 -14.65 11.10
N ARG A 303 -19.24 -14.05 11.22
CA ARG A 303 -18.36 -14.17 12.37
C ARG A 303 -19.01 -13.53 13.59
N LYS A 304 -19.04 -14.24 14.72
CA LYS A 304 -19.54 -13.72 16.00
C LYS A 304 -18.36 -13.22 16.83
N TRP A 305 -18.15 -11.91 16.87
CA TRP A 305 -16.99 -11.27 17.49
C TRP A 305 -17.24 -9.77 17.75
N ASN A 306 -16.25 -9.07 18.32
CA ASN A 306 -16.35 -7.64 18.69
C ASN A 306 -15.91 -6.68 17.58
N GLY A 307 -15.53 -7.20 16.40
CA GLY A 307 -15.18 -6.39 15.24
C GLY A 307 -16.38 -6.10 14.33
N PRO A 308 -16.15 -5.44 13.19
CA PRO A 308 -17.18 -5.20 12.18
C PRO A 308 -17.75 -6.51 11.62
N ALA A 309 -18.91 -6.42 10.98
CA ALA A 309 -19.56 -7.57 10.37
C ALA A 309 -18.65 -8.18 9.28
N GLN A 310 -18.22 -9.42 9.49
CA GLN A 310 -17.26 -10.12 8.66
C GLN A 310 -17.72 -11.57 8.47
N PHE A 311 -17.40 -12.17 7.33
CA PHE A 311 -17.63 -13.60 7.11
C PHE A 311 -16.41 -14.42 7.55
N GLU A 312 -16.66 -15.61 8.08
CA GLU A 312 -15.64 -16.63 8.36
C GLU A 312 -16.02 -17.95 7.69
N ASP A 313 -15.03 -18.70 7.26
CA ASP A 313 -15.21 -20.06 6.78
C ASP A 313 -15.43 -21.04 7.96
N LYS A 314 -15.71 -22.31 7.67
CA LYS A 314 -15.96 -23.30 8.72
C LYS A 314 -14.74 -23.55 9.62
N SER A 315 -13.53 -23.47 9.05
CA SER A 315 -12.28 -23.65 9.81
C SER A 315 -11.89 -22.42 10.62
N LYS A 316 -12.50 -21.26 10.31
CA LYS A 316 -12.15 -19.93 10.85
C LYS A 316 -10.73 -19.47 10.50
N ALA A 317 -10.13 -20.07 9.48
CA ALA A 317 -8.83 -19.69 8.97
C ALA A 317 -8.94 -18.55 7.96
N LEU A 318 -10.07 -18.45 7.25
CA LEU A 318 -10.30 -17.49 6.19
C LEU A 318 -11.44 -16.52 6.52
N MET A 319 -11.40 -15.37 5.86
CA MET A 319 -12.44 -14.36 5.94
C MET A 319 -12.85 -13.83 4.57
N MET A 320 -14.04 -13.23 4.54
CA MET A 320 -14.48 -12.37 3.43
C MET A 320 -15.14 -11.12 4.01
N LEU A 321 -14.92 -9.98 3.36
CA LEU A 321 -15.62 -8.74 3.69
C LEU A 321 -17.07 -8.78 3.17
N PRO A 322 -17.98 -7.97 3.74
CA PRO A 322 -19.31 -7.75 3.16
C PRO A 322 -19.29 -7.38 1.68
N THR A 323 -18.34 -6.53 1.26
CA THR A 323 -18.14 -6.17 -0.15
C THR A 323 -17.69 -7.35 -1.01
N ASP A 324 -16.81 -8.24 -0.51
CA ASP A 324 -16.41 -9.45 -1.25
C ASP A 324 -17.59 -10.37 -1.48
N MET A 325 -18.37 -10.63 -0.43
CA MET A 325 -19.58 -11.45 -0.52
C MET A 325 -20.67 -10.80 -1.38
N SER A 326 -20.62 -9.49 -1.63
CA SER A 326 -21.55 -8.84 -2.56
C SER A 326 -21.31 -9.26 -4.01
N LEU A 327 -20.07 -9.65 -4.37
CA LEU A 327 -19.70 -10.07 -5.73
C LEU A 327 -20.42 -11.34 -6.17
N VAL A 328 -20.73 -12.25 -5.23
CA VAL A 328 -21.48 -13.48 -5.50
C VAL A 328 -22.99 -13.34 -5.29
N LYS A 329 -23.44 -12.27 -4.60
CA LYS A 329 -24.86 -11.97 -4.36
C LYS A 329 -25.49 -11.18 -5.51
N ASP A 330 -24.71 -10.30 -6.13
CA ASP A 330 -25.14 -9.52 -7.30
C ASP A 330 -25.01 -10.35 -8.58
N ARG A 331 -26.08 -10.41 -9.39
CA ARG A 331 -26.12 -11.27 -10.59
C ARG A 331 -25.14 -10.83 -11.68
N GLU A 332 -24.85 -9.54 -11.81
CA GLU A 332 -23.96 -9.03 -12.86
C GLU A 332 -22.49 -9.23 -12.46
N PHE A 333 -22.14 -8.98 -11.19
CA PHE A 333 -20.83 -9.32 -10.67
C PHE A 333 -20.54 -10.82 -10.70
N LYS A 334 -21.52 -11.65 -10.29
CA LYS A 334 -21.32 -13.10 -10.19
C LYS A 334 -20.93 -13.75 -11.52
N LYS A 335 -21.39 -13.22 -12.67
CA LYS A 335 -20.97 -13.72 -13.99
C LYS A 335 -19.45 -13.68 -14.17
N TRP A 336 -18.80 -12.62 -13.68
CA TRP A 336 -17.35 -12.45 -13.76
C TRP A 336 -16.64 -13.28 -12.70
N VAL A 337 -17.20 -13.39 -11.48
CA VAL A 337 -16.68 -14.31 -10.45
C VAL A 337 -16.67 -15.75 -10.97
N ASP A 338 -17.77 -16.21 -11.59
CA ASP A 338 -17.89 -17.55 -12.17
C ASP A 338 -16.90 -17.78 -13.32
N LYS A 339 -16.64 -16.75 -14.15
CA LYS A 339 -15.62 -16.78 -15.21
C LYS A 339 -14.23 -16.98 -14.61
N TYR A 340 -13.83 -16.10 -13.71
CA TYR A 340 -12.48 -16.09 -13.14
C TYR A 340 -12.18 -17.30 -12.26
N ALA A 341 -13.18 -17.83 -11.54
CA ALA A 341 -13.01 -19.06 -10.76
C ALA A 341 -12.67 -20.28 -11.64
N LYS A 342 -13.13 -20.30 -12.90
CA LYS A 342 -12.91 -21.40 -13.86
C LYS A 342 -11.64 -21.22 -14.70
N ASP A 343 -11.21 -19.99 -14.90
CA ASP A 343 -10.16 -19.64 -15.86
C ASP A 343 -9.22 -18.59 -15.27
N GLN A 344 -8.04 -19.04 -14.83
CA GLN A 344 -7.02 -18.17 -14.25
C GLN A 344 -6.39 -17.26 -15.30
N ASP A 345 -6.22 -17.72 -16.54
CA ASP A 345 -5.61 -16.92 -17.60
C ASP A 345 -6.53 -15.77 -18.00
N ALA A 346 -7.84 -16.02 -18.06
CA ALA A 346 -8.82 -14.97 -18.28
C ALA A 346 -8.86 -13.96 -17.13
N PHE A 347 -8.72 -14.42 -15.87
CA PHE A 347 -8.56 -13.52 -14.73
C PHE A 347 -7.30 -12.67 -14.87
N PHE A 348 -6.15 -13.29 -15.12
CA PHE A 348 -4.86 -12.62 -15.20
C PHE A 348 -4.79 -11.59 -16.31
N LYS A 349 -5.36 -11.90 -17.49
CA LYS A 349 -5.47 -10.93 -18.57
C LYS A 349 -6.27 -9.71 -18.15
N ASP A 350 -7.48 -9.92 -17.65
CA ASP A 350 -8.39 -8.86 -17.24
C ASP A 350 -7.87 -8.06 -16.03
N PHE A 351 -7.14 -8.74 -15.12
CA PHE A 351 -6.46 -8.14 -13.97
C PHE A 351 -5.31 -7.21 -14.40
N SER A 352 -4.46 -7.67 -15.32
CA SER A 352 -3.41 -6.81 -15.88
C SER A 352 -4.02 -5.57 -16.53
N ASP A 353 -5.03 -5.74 -17.37
CA ASP A 353 -5.69 -4.63 -18.08
C ASP A 353 -6.29 -3.60 -17.10
N VAL A 354 -6.94 -4.05 -16.00
CA VAL A 354 -7.53 -3.14 -15.01
C VAL A 354 -6.49 -2.45 -14.13
N ILE A 355 -5.37 -3.11 -13.80
CA ILE A 355 -4.27 -2.46 -13.06
C ILE A 355 -3.60 -1.38 -13.93
N VAL A 356 -3.37 -1.65 -15.22
CA VAL A 356 -2.88 -0.64 -16.18
C VAL A 356 -3.82 0.57 -16.17
N LYS A 357 -5.12 0.34 -16.37
CA LYS A 357 -6.12 1.42 -16.36
C LYS A 357 -6.05 2.23 -15.07
N LEU A 358 -6.14 1.56 -13.92
CA LEU A 358 -6.11 2.18 -12.61
C LEU A 358 -4.89 3.09 -12.40
N PHE A 359 -3.69 2.56 -12.66
CA PHE A 359 -2.46 3.28 -12.40
C PHE A 359 -2.28 4.47 -13.35
N GLU A 360 -3.03 4.54 -14.44
CA GLU A 360 -2.95 5.60 -15.44
C GLU A 360 -4.08 6.64 -15.36
N LEU A 361 -5.06 6.46 -14.47
CA LEU A 361 -6.17 7.39 -14.31
C LEU A 361 -5.67 8.81 -13.96
N GLY A 362 -5.99 9.78 -14.82
CA GLY A 362 -5.67 11.19 -14.61
C GLY A 362 -4.21 11.58 -14.83
N VAL A 363 -3.35 10.66 -15.29
CA VAL A 363 -1.93 10.96 -15.50
C VAL A 363 -1.70 11.59 -16.87
N PRO A 364 -1.09 12.80 -16.97
CA PRO A 364 -0.83 13.46 -18.24
C PRO A 364 0.47 12.94 -18.90
N PHE A 365 0.46 11.69 -19.34
CA PHE A 365 1.66 11.07 -19.93
C PHE A 365 2.14 11.78 -21.19
N LYS A 366 3.46 11.91 -21.31
CA LYS A 366 4.15 12.30 -22.56
C LYS A 366 4.66 11.08 -23.34
N GLN A 367 4.87 9.97 -22.64
CA GLN A 367 5.34 8.70 -23.19
C GLN A 367 4.16 7.77 -23.43
N GLU A 368 4.04 7.25 -24.65
CA GLU A 368 3.00 6.28 -25.00
C GLU A 368 3.43 4.83 -24.77
N GLU A 369 4.73 4.55 -24.85
CA GLU A 369 5.27 3.21 -24.66
C GLU A 369 5.12 2.77 -23.20
N ARG A 370 4.49 1.59 -23.01
CA ARG A 370 4.49 0.85 -21.75
C ARG A 370 5.58 -0.20 -21.76
N TRP A 371 6.26 -0.35 -20.64
CA TRP A 371 7.29 -1.34 -20.42
C TRP A 371 6.76 -2.51 -19.61
N THR A 372 7.32 -3.68 -19.85
CA THR A 372 7.13 -4.86 -19.02
C THR A 372 8.45 -5.21 -18.37
N PHE A 373 8.43 -5.47 -17.07
CA PHE A 373 9.59 -5.85 -16.27
C PHE A 373 9.60 -7.36 -16.06
N LYS A 374 10.78 -7.96 -16.10
CA LYS A 374 10.93 -9.39 -15.81
C LYS A 374 10.87 -9.62 -14.31
N VAL A 375 10.25 -10.73 -13.90
CA VAL A 375 10.33 -11.21 -12.52
C VAL A 375 11.80 -11.49 -12.21
N VAL A 376 12.24 -11.06 -11.03
CA VAL A 376 13.57 -11.39 -10.49
C VAL A 376 13.45 -12.74 -9.80
N GLU A 377 14.23 -13.72 -10.26
CA GLU A 377 14.27 -15.10 -9.74
C GLU A 377 14.97 -15.23 -8.39
#